data_AF-A0A7C1DKM9-F1
#
_entry.id   AF-A0A7C1DKM9-F1
#
_cell.length_a   1.000
_cell.length_b   1.000
_cell.length_c   1.000
_cell.angle_alpha   90.00
_cell.angle_beta   90.00
_cell.angle_gamma   90.00
#
_symmetry.space_group_name_H-M   'P 1'
#
loop_
_entity.id
_entity.type
_entity.pdbx_description
1 polymer ?
#
loop_
_entity_poly.entity_id
_entity_poly.type
_entity_poly.pdbx_seq_one_letter_code
_entity_poly.pdbx_strand_id
1 'polypeptide(L)'
;MKMRKSEDRDGELSLRSLLREGEKESVLILITIPLILLFWVYFGKQADFERLFQGFADRTNRDFYSAVYEYTTAFLLMFWVPFLIIRMHFKRPLSDFGIQKGDARYGIRFVIFLIPFALWAAWIGSSMAEVQAEYPLAKSSMERPLQFFVMECLYLTFYFGWEFFFRGFILFGLERRFGALGAILIQTIPSAIVHIGKPAGESFGAILAGLLFGYLAVRTRSIYYPLLLHAILGIATDIFVTLRVL
;
A
#
# COMPACT_ATOMS: atom_id res chain seq x y z
N MET A 1 -5.14 63.74 -0.01
CA MET A 1 -3.82 63.06 -0.06
C MET A 1 -3.38 62.67 1.34
N LYS A 2 -3.65 61.43 1.74
CA LYS A 2 -2.90 60.69 2.77
C LYS A 2 -3.10 59.22 2.45
N MET A 3 -2.21 58.72 1.59
CA MET A 3 -2.13 57.31 1.24
C MET A 3 -1.93 56.53 2.53
N ARG A 4 -2.86 55.60 2.80
CA ARG A 4 -2.70 54.60 3.84
C ARG A 4 -1.58 53.68 3.35
N LYS A 5 -0.38 53.84 3.92
CA LYS A 5 0.78 52.98 3.67
C LYS A 5 0.32 51.52 3.80
N SER A 6 0.55 50.76 2.74
CA SER A 6 0.64 49.31 2.76
C SER A 6 1.75 48.92 3.74
N GLU A 7 1.38 48.53 4.94
CA GLU A 7 2.28 47.80 5.85
C GLU A 7 2.41 46.38 5.30
N ASP A 8 3.43 46.25 4.46
CA ASP A 8 4.41 45.17 4.46
C ASP A 8 4.13 44.06 5.49
N ARG A 9 3.59 42.93 5.02
CA ARG A 9 3.53 41.65 5.74
C ARG A 9 4.38 40.62 5.00
N ASP A 10 5.59 41.00 4.63
CA ASP A 10 6.65 40.05 4.30
C ASP A 10 7.18 39.44 5.60
N GLY A 11 6.34 38.62 6.25
CA GLY A 11 6.78 37.72 7.30
C GLY A 11 7.69 36.69 6.65
N GLU A 12 9.00 36.80 6.91
CA GLU A 12 10.06 35.97 6.33
C GLU A 12 9.63 34.49 6.23
N LEU A 13 9.45 34.02 5.00
CA LEU A 13 8.90 32.70 4.69
C LEU A 13 9.95 31.65 5.08
N SER A 14 9.87 31.15 6.31
CA SER A 14 10.82 30.21 6.89
C SER A 14 10.20 28.82 7.03
N LEU A 15 11.01 27.76 7.00
CA LEU A 15 10.53 26.39 7.23
C LEU A 15 9.77 26.26 8.56
N ARG A 16 10.19 27.01 9.59
CA ARG A 16 9.54 27.03 10.90
C ARG A 16 8.17 27.70 10.87
N SER A 17 7.97 28.76 10.08
CA SER A 17 6.65 29.38 9.94
C SER A 17 5.69 28.48 9.17
N LEU A 18 6.14 27.86 8.07
CA LEU A 18 5.34 26.89 7.30
C LEU A 18 4.91 25.67 8.13
N LEU A 19 5.82 25.10 8.95
CA LEU A 19 5.50 23.98 9.83
C LEU A 19 4.57 24.35 11.00
N ARG A 20 4.55 25.62 11.42
CA ARG A 20 3.63 26.13 12.44
C ARG A 20 2.21 26.35 11.89
N GLU A 21 2.09 26.68 10.61
CA GLU A 21 0.80 26.82 9.92
C GLU A 21 0.15 25.47 9.61
N GLY A 22 0.94 24.42 9.39
CA GLY A 22 0.46 23.07 9.12
C GLY A 22 -0.12 22.36 10.35
N GLU A 23 -1.22 21.62 10.16
CA GLU A 23 -1.70 20.67 11.16
C GLU A 23 -0.63 19.58 11.37
N LYS A 24 -0.10 19.48 12.59
CA LYS A 24 1.05 18.62 12.93
C LYS A 24 0.86 17.15 12.52
N GLU A 25 -0.37 16.61 12.64
CA GLU A 25 -0.67 15.23 12.21
C GLU A 25 -0.49 15.07 10.70
N SER A 26 -1.12 15.96 9.92
CA SER A 26 -1.03 15.96 8.46
C SER A 26 0.42 16.10 7.98
N VAL A 27 1.21 16.99 8.60
CA VAL A 27 2.63 17.16 8.28
C VAL A 27 3.42 15.87 8.56
N LEU A 28 3.21 15.25 9.72
CA LEU A 28 3.91 14.01 10.09
C LEU A 28 3.57 12.87 9.13
N ILE A 29 2.30 12.72 8.76
CA ILE A 29 1.87 11.73 7.75
C ILE A 29 2.60 11.99 6.44
N LEU A 30 2.51 13.22 5.90
CA LEU A 30 3.06 13.57 4.58
C LEU A 30 4.58 13.36 4.50
N ILE A 31 5.33 13.61 5.58
CA ILE A 31 6.78 13.32 5.64
C ILE A 31 7.05 11.83 5.76
N THR A 32 6.21 11.10 6.51
CA THR A 32 6.37 9.65 6.71
C THR A 32 6.17 8.87 5.41
N ILE A 33 5.32 9.35 4.50
CA ILE A 33 5.04 8.70 3.20
C ILE A 33 6.32 8.41 2.40
N PRO A 34 7.10 9.42 1.98
CA PRO A 34 8.30 9.18 1.20
C PRO A 34 9.37 8.42 2.00
N LEU A 35 9.48 8.62 3.32
CA LEU A 35 10.47 7.92 4.13
C LEU A 35 10.23 6.40 4.12
N ILE A 36 9.00 5.97 4.36
CA ILE A 36 8.62 4.55 4.32
C ILE A 36 8.81 3.97 2.91
N LEU A 37 8.30 4.66 1.89
CA LEU A 37 8.32 4.13 0.52
C LEU A 37 9.73 4.08 -0.06
N LEU A 38 10.55 5.11 0.14
CA LEU A 38 11.94 5.10 -0.32
C LEU A 38 12.75 4.05 0.43
N PHE A 39 12.58 3.94 1.75
CA PHE A 39 13.29 2.90 2.50
C PHE A 39 12.92 1.50 2.00
N TRP A 40 11.63 1.24 1.78
CA TRP A 40 11.19 -0.03 1.23
C TRP A 40 11.72 -0.29 -0.18
N VAL A 41 11.71 0.71 -1.07
CA VAL A 41 12.19 0.56 -2.45
C VAL A 41 13.71 0.32 -2.54
N TYR A 42 14.51 1.00 -1.70
CA TYR A 42 15.98 0.94 -1.76
C TYR A 42 16.63 -0.12 -0.86
N PHE A 43 15.87 -0.66 0.09
CA PHE A 43 16.43 -1.62 1.04
C PHE A 43 15.51 -2.81 1.27
N GLY A 44 14.22 -2.72 0.98
CA GLY A 44 13.22 -3.71 1.37
C GLY A 44 12.67 -4.56 0.23
N LYS A 45 13.18 -4.46 -1.01
CA LYS A 45 12.76 -5.30 -2.14
C LYS A 45 13.69 -6.51 -2.34
N GLN A 46 13.22 -7.50 -3.09
CA GLN A 46 13.97 -8.74 -3.39
C GLN A 46 15.37 -8.48 -3.94
N ALA A 47 15.54 -7.48 -4.81
CA ALA A 47 16.84 -7.13 -5.41
C ALA A 47 17.90 -6.73 -4.35
N ASP A 48 17.47 -6.17 -3.22
CA ASP A 48 18.36 -5.77 -2.14
C ASP A 48 18.72 -6.91 -1.19
N PHE A 49 17.93 -7.98 -1.17
CA PHE A 49 18.18 -9.15 -0.33
C PHE A 49 19.57 -9.72 -0.61
N GLU A 50 19.97 -9.81 -1.87
CA GLU A 50 21.26 -10.37 -2.28
C GLU A 50 22.44 -9.54 -1.76
N ARG A 51 22.30 -8.22 -1.82
CA ARG A 51 23.32 -7.27 -1.37
C ARG A 51 23.52 -7.36 0.13
N LEU A 52 22.44 -7.54 0.89
CA LEU A 52 22.44 -7.52 2.36
C LEU A 52 22.73 -8.90 2.98
N PHE A 53 22.34 -9.99 2.30
CA PHE A 53 22.43 -11.36 2.81
C PHE A 53 23.27 -12.25 1.88
N GLN A 54 24.49 -11.83 1.58
CA GLN A 54 25.41 -12.55 0.67
C GLN A 54 25.63 -14.03 1.07
N GLY A 55 25.59 -14.36 2.38
CA GLY A 55 25.70 -15.73 2.87
C GLY A 55 24.52 -16.66 2.56
N PHE A 56 23.44 -16.14 1.97
CA PHE A 56 22.28 -16.90 1.48
C PHE A 56 22.30 -17.08 -0.04
N ALA A 57 23.26 -16.49 -0.76
CA ALA A 57 23.28 -16.47 -2.23
C ALA A 57 23.31 -17.87 -2.86
N ASP A 58 23.96 -18.84 -2.23
CA ASP A 58 24.16 -20.20 -2.76
C ASP A 58 23.10 -21.22 -2.29
N ARG A 59 22.04 -20.79 -1.59
CA ARG A 59 21.00 -21.71 -1.10
C ARG A 59 19.94 -22.00 -2.16
N THR A 60 19.53 -23.26 -2.27
CA THR A 60 18.28 -23.66 -2.95
C THR A 60 17.08 -22.88 -2.38
N ASN A 61 16.16 -22.42 -3.23
CA ASN A 61 14.99 -21.57 -2.91
C ASN A 61 15.32 -20.12 -2.53
N ARG A 62 16.30 -19.50 -3.20
CA ARG A 62 16.71 -18.11 -2.97
C ARG A 62 15.56 -17.11 -3.08
N ASP A 63 14.78 -17.22 -4.14
CA ASP A 63 13.61 -16.39 -4.44
C ASP A 63 12.53 -16.47 -3.35
N PHE A 64 12.37 -17.63 -2.71
CA PHE A 64 11.50 -17.79 -1.55
C PHE A 64 11.95 -16.90 -0.39
N TYR A 65 13.23 -16.92 -0.03
CA TYR A 65 13.74 -16.10 1.08
C TYR A 65 13.72 -14.60 0.76
N SER A 66 14.02 -14.22 -0.48
CA SER A 66 13.91 -12.82 -0.89
C SER A 66 12.46 -12.33 -0.87
N ALA A 67 11.49 -13.14 -1.28
CA ALA A 67 10.07 -12.79 -1.20
C ALA A 67 9.60 -12.67 0.27
N VAL A 68 10.01 -13.58 1.15
CA VAL A 68 9.77 -13.47 2.61
C VAL A 68 10.32 -12.15 3.15
N TYR A 69 11.55 -11.81 2.76
CA TYR A 69 12.18 -10.55 3.14
C TYR A 69 11.39 -9.33 2.66
N GLU A 70 10.96 -9.32 1.40
CA GLU A 70 10.21 -8.20 0.83
C GLU A 70 8.86 -8.00 1.54
N TYR A 71 8.07 -9.07 1.68
CA TYR A 71 6.78 -9.00 2.37
C TYR A 71 6.93 -8.60 3.84
N THR A 72 7.92 -9.15 4.54
CA THR A 72 8.17 -8.83 5.95
C THR A 72 8.59 -7.38 6.12
N THR A 73 9.53 -6.90 5.30
CA THR A 73 10.03 -5.53 5.37
C THR A 73 8.93 -4.53 5.05
N ALA A 74 8.14 -4.79 4.02
CA ALA A 74 6.95 -4.00 3.71
C ALA A 74 5.98 -3.96 4.89
N PHE A 75 5.65 -5.10 5.50
CA PHE A 75 4.75 -5.14 6.66
C PHE A 75 5.31 -4.35 7.86
N LEU A 76 6.60 -4.51 8.18
CA LEU A 76 7.25 -3.74 9.25
C LEU A 76 7.18 -2.23 9.00
N LEU A 77 7.44 -1.79 7.78
CA LEU A 77 7.44 -0.37 7.46
C LEU A 77 6.01 0.18 7.34
N MET A 78 5.13 -0.50 6.61
CA MET A 78 3.79 0.00 6.27
C MET A 78 2.75 -0.26 7.37
N PHE A 79 2.95 -1.24 8.26
CA PHE A 79 2.09 -1.43 9.43
C PHE A 79 2.70 -0.85 10.70
N TRP A 80 3.87 -1.33 11.12
CA TRP A 80 4.38 -1.03 12.45
C TRP A 80 4.79 0.43 12.61
N VAL A 81 5.44 1.05 11.63
CA VAL A 81 5.80 2.47 11.74
C VAL A 81 4.55 3.36 11.87
N PRO A 82 3.53 3.27 10.99
CA PRO A 82 2.27 3.99 11.17
C PRO A 82 1.54 3.67 12.47
N PHE A 83 1.50 2.40 12.87
CA PHE A 83 0.88 1.98 14.13
C PHE A 83 1.55 2.67 15.31
N LEU A 84 2.89 2.68 15.38
CA LEU A 84 3.63 3.34 16.44
C LEU A 84 3.39 4.85 16.44
N ILE A 85 3.37 5.49 15.26
CA ILE A 85 3.04 6.92 15.15
C ILE A 85 1.64 7.21 15.70
N ILE A 86 0.63 6.43 15.29
CA ILE A 86 -0.74 6.60 15.77
C ILE A 86 -0.82 6.43 17.29
N ARG A 87 -0.17 5.41 17.85
CA ARG A 87 -0.27 5.07 19.27
C ARG A 87 0.53 5.99 20.17
N MET A 88 1.71 6.44 19.73
CA MET A 88 2.64 7.24 20.53
C MET A 88 2.45 8.74 20.34
N HIS A 89 2.20 9.19 19.11
CA HIS A 89 2.11 10.61 18.77
C HIS A 89 0.67 11.09 18.65
N PHE A 90 -0.18 10.43 17.85
CA PHE A 90 -1.58 10.88 17.66
C PHE A 90 -2.47 10.52 18.84
N LYS A 91 -2.18 9.40 19.51
CA LYS A 91 -2.95 8.87 20.65
C LYS A 91 -4.45 8.69 20.33
N ARG A 92 -4.73 8.30 19.09
CA ARG A 92 -6.09 8.06 18.56
C ARG A 92 -6.37 6.55 18.46
N PRO A 93 -7.64 6.14 18.53
CA PRO A 93 -7.99 4.73 18.37
C PRO A 93 -7.76 4.30 16.90
N LEU A 94 -7.35 3.04 16.69
CA LEU A 94 -7.11 2.52 15.33
C LEU A 94 -8.38 2.45 14.47
N SER A 95 -9.57 2.47 15.11
CA SER A 95 -10.85 2.60 14.40
C SER A 95 -10.92 3.86 13.56
N ASP A 96 -10.31 4.96 14.01
CA ASP A 96 -10.23 6.21 13.24
C ASP A 96 -9.41 6.04 11.95
N PHE A 97 -8.57 5.00 11.89
CA PHE A 97 -7.75 4.63 10.74
C PHE A 97 -8.29 3.37 10.04
N GLY A 98 -9.60 3.10 10.19
CA GLY A 98 -10.30 2.05 9.46
C GLY A 98 -10.08 0.63 9.96
N ILE A 99 -9.40 0.42 11.10
CA ILE A 99 -9.36 -0.88 11.81
C ILE A 99 -10.67 -1.06 12.57
N GLN A 100 -11.75 -1.26 11.81
CA GLN A 100 -13.10 -1.51 12.30
C GLN A 100 -13.93 -2.15 11.21
N LYS A 101 -15.08 -2.75 11.57
CA LYS A 101 -15.98 -3.37 10.59
C LYS A 101 -16.70 -2.33 9.73
N GLY A 102 -17.05 -1.18 10.30
CA GLY A 102 -17.78 -0.14 9.59
C GLY A 102 -19.13 -0.62 9.01
N ASP A 103 -19.54 -0.08 7.86
CA ASP A 103 -20.75 -0.52 7.13
C ASP A 103 -20.50 -1.86 6.40
N ALA A 104 -20.55 -2.95 7.17
CA ALA A 104 -20.26 -4.28 6.66
C ALA A 104 -21.24 -4.78 5.60
N ARG A 105 -22.50 -4.35 5.66
CA ARG A 105 -23.50 -4.72 4.66
C ARG A 105 -23.12 -4.13 3.31
N TYR A 106 -22.76 -2.85 3.25
CA TYR A 106 -22.29 -2.24 2.02
C TYR A 106 -20.97 -2.87 1.56
N GLY A 107 -19.99 -2.97 2.46
CA GLY A 107 -18.66 -3.49 2.16
C GLY A 107 -18.69 -4.89 1.56
N ILE A 108 -19.36 -5.85 2.22
CA ILE A 108 -19.44 -7.24 1.74
C ILE A 108 -20.15 -7.33 0.39
N ARG A 109 -21.27 -6.61 0.21
CA ARG A 109 -21.99 -6.61 -1.08
C ARG A 109 -21.12 -6.06 -2.21
N PHE A 110 -20.38 -4.99 -1.93
CA PHE A 110 -19.50 -4.37 -2.90
C PHE A 110 -18.32 -5.28 -3.25
N VAL A 111 -17.72 -5.96 -2.26
CA VAL A 111 -16.67 -6.96 -2.47
C VAL A 111 -17.20 -8.10 -3.35
N ILE A 112 -18.33 -8.72 -2.97
CA ILE A 112 -18.93 -9.83 -3.75
C ILE A 112 -19.20 -9.41 -5.20
N PHE A 113 -19.71 -8.20 -5.41
CA PHE A 113 -19.94 -7.67 -6.75
C PHE A 113 -18.64 -7.53 -7.57
N LEU A 114 -17.53 -7.19 -6.94
CA LEU A 114 -16.24 -6.99 -7.61
C LEU A 114 -15.38 -8.25 -7.75
N ILE A 115 -15.68 -9.34 -7.02
CA ILE A 115 -14.92 -10.60 -7.13
C ILE A 115 -14.81 -11.09 -8.59
N PRO A 116 -15.90 -11.18 -9.39
CA PRO A 116 -15.78 -11.63 -10.78
C PRO A 116 -14.85 -10.77 -11.62
N PHE A 117 -14.85 -9.45 -11.41
CA PHE A 117 -13.96 -8.52 -12.12
C PHE A 117 -12.50 -8.69 -11.69
N ALA A 118 -12.24 -8.87 -10.40
CA ALA A 118 -10.89 -9.13 -9.88
C ALA A 118 -10.34 -10.47 -10.41
N LEU A 119 -11.14 -11.54 -10.38
CA LEU A 119 -10.77 -12.84 -10.93
C LEU A 119 -10.55 -12.79 -12.45
N TRP A 120 -11.40 -12.06 -13.17
CA TRP A 120 -11.24 -11.87 -14.61
C TRP A 120 -9.97 -11.09 -14.95
N ALA A 121 -9.68 -10.01 -14.21
CA ALA A 121 -8.45 -9.24 -14.37
C ALA A 121 -7.20 -10.08 -14.08
N ALA A 122 -7.19 -10.86 -12.99
CA ALA A 122 -6.11 -11.81 -12.67
C ALA A 122 -5.94 -12.88 -13.76
N TRP A 123 -7.04 -13.43 -14.27
CA TRP A 123 -7.01 -14.45 -15.31
C TRP A 123 -6.46 -13.93 -16.64
N ILE A 124 -6.82 -12.69 -17.03
CA ILE A 124 -6.22 -12.02 -18.21
C ILE A 124 -4.76 -11.68 -17.94
N GLY A 125 -4.44 -11.07 -16.80
CA GLY A 125 -3.07 -10.69 -16.45
C GLY A 125 -2.12 -11.88 -16.46
N SER A 126 -2.56 -13.03 -15.91
CA SER A 126 -1.76 -14.25 -15.86
C SER A 126 -1.37 -14.84 -17.24
N SER A 127 -2.00 -14.42 -18.35
CA SER A 127 -1.56 -14.82 -19.69
C SER A 127 -0.47 -13.92 -20.29
N MET A 128 -0.16 -12.79 -19.66
CA MET A 128 0.86 -11.85 -20.10
C MET A 128 2.25 -12.28 -19.64
N ALA A 129 3.22 -12.30 -20.57
CA ALA A 129 4.58 -12.76 -20.29
C ALA A 129 5.27 -11.96 -19.18
N GLU A 130 5.06 -10.64 -19.14
CA GLU A 130 5.56 -9.74 -18.10
C GLU A 130 4.99 -10.03 -16.71
N VAL A 131 3.73 -10.46 -16.61
CA VAL A 131 3.11 -10.85 -15.32
C VAL A 131 3.65 -12.21 -14.87
N GLN A 132 3.80 -13.18 -15.78
CA GLN A 132 4.41 -14.48 -15.48
C GLN A 132 5.90 -14.36 -15.09
N ALA A 133 6.60 -13.37 -15.65
CA ALA A 133 7.97 -13.07 -15.29
C ALA A 133 8.09 -12.46 -13.89
N GLU A 134 7.05 -11.75 -13.41
CA GLU A 134 7.03 -11.11 -12.10
C GLU A 134 6.50 -12.05 -11.00
N TYR A 135 5.38 -12.73 -11.26
CA TYR A 135 4.60 -13.47 -10.26
C TYR A 135 4.63 -14.99 -10.46
N PRO A 136 4.42 -15.80 -9.40
CA PRO A 136 4.52 -15.40 -7.99
C PRO A 136 5.93 -14.90 -7.66
N LEU A 137 6.06 -14.06 -6.63
CA LEU A 137 7.37 -13.51 -6.25
C LEU A 137 8.38 -14.61 -5.89
N ALA A 138 7.90 -15.71 -5.31
CA ALA A 138 8.66 -16.92 -5.02
C ALA A 138 8.31 -18.04 -6.01
N LYS A 139 8.88 -18.00 -7.22
CA LYS A 139 8.62 -19.00 -8.28
C LYS A 139 8.93 -20.44 -7.86
N SER A 140 9.96 -20.64 -7.03
CA SER A 140 10.31 -21.97 -6.47
C SER A 140 9.21 -22.59 -5.61
N SER A 141 8.23 -21.81 -5.17
CA SER A 141 7.09 -22.31 -4.39
C SER A 141 5.98 -22.95 -5.23
N MET A 142 5.93 -22.70 -6.55
CA MET A 142 4.84 -23.14 -7.44
C MET A 142 4.58 -24.65 -7.41
N GLU A 143 5.64 -25.47 -7.38
CA GLU A 143 5.54 -26.94 -7.33
C GLU A 143 5.46 -27.50 -5.90
N ARG A 144 5.45 -26.63 -4.88
CA ARG A 144 5.58 -26.99 -3.46
C ARG A 144 4.40 -26.44 -2.67
N PRO A 145 3.29 -27.18 -2.55
CA PRO A 145 2.02 -26.67 -2.00
C PRO A 145 2.15 -26.01 -0.62
N LEU A 146 2.98 -26.56 0.28
CA LEU A 146 3.20 -25.98 1.60
C LEU A 146 3.96 -24.65 1.53
N GLN A 147 4.99 -24.55 0.66
CA GLN A 147 5.72 -23.29 0.48
C GLN A 147 4.83 -22.23 -0.16
N PHE A 148 4.05 -22.61 -1.17
CA PHE A 148 3.07 -21.74 -1.80
C PHE A 148 2.08 -21.19 -0.76
N PHE A 149 1.46 -22.07 0.04
CA PHE A 149 0.53 -21.66 1.10
C PHE A 149 1.15 -20.69 2.11
N VAL A 150 2.41 -20.91 2.52
CA VAL A 150 3.13 -19.98 3.40
C VAL A 150 3.36 -18.62 2.72
N MET A 151 3.70 -18.61 1.43
CA MET A 151 3.85 -17.37 0.66
C MET A 151 2.54 -16.60 0.60
N GLU A 152 1.41 -17.25 0.27
CA GLU A 152 0.11 -16.57 0.24
C GLU A 152 -0.29 -16.00 1.60
N CYS A 153 0.02 -16.69 2.70
CA CYS A 153 -0.20 -16.17 4.05
C CYS A 153 0.63 -14.91 4.32
N LEU A 154 1.91 -14.91 3.93
CA LEU A 154 2.77 -13.74 4.05
C LEU A 154 2.33 -12.61 3.12
N TYR A 155 1.85 -12.93 1.92
CA TYR A 155 1.32 -11.95 0.98
C TYR A 155 0.07 -11.26 1.53
N LEU A 156 -0.79 -11.99 2.24
CA LEU A 156 -1.91 -11.40 2.98
C LEU A 156 -1.43 -10.43 4.08
N THR A 157 -0.36 -10.75 4.80
CA THR A 157 0.21 -9.82 5.80
C THR A 157 0.80 -8.56 5.16
N PHE A 158 1.44 -8.72 3.99
CA PHE A 158 1.88 -7.60 3.16
C PHE A 158 0.68 -6.71 2.78
N TYR A 159 -0.40 -7.29 2.26
CA TYR A 159 -1.59 -6.51 1.87
C TYR A 159 -2.26 -5.82 3.05
N PHE A 160 -2.29 -6.46 4.23
CA PHE A 160 -2.80 -5.80 5.42
C PHE A 160 -1.95 -4.56 5.79
N GLY A 161 -0.62 -4.67 5.75
CA GLY A 161 0.28 -3.53 5.95
C GLY A 161 0.10 -2.45 4.89
N TRP A 162 -0.02 -2.85 3.63
CA TRP A 162 -0.27 -1.94 2.51
C TRP A 162 -1.58 -1.17 2.67
N GLU A 163 -2.70 -1.85 2.88
CA GLU A 163 -4.00 -1.20 3.05
C GLU A 163 -4.05 -0.36 4.32
N PHE A 164 -3.42 -0.81 5.40
CA PHE A 164 -3.31 0.00 6.61
C PHE A 164 -2.51 1.28 6.36
N PHE A 165 -1.44 1.24 5.56
CA PHE A 165 -0.67 2.43 5.24
C PHE A 165 -1.45 3.40 4.35
N PHE A 166 -1.94 2.93 3.19
CA PHE A 166 -2.57 3.80 2.20
C PHE A 166 -3.99 4.21 2.59
N ARG A 167 -4.84 3.27 3.01
CA ARG A 167 -6.27 3.53 3.33
C ARG A 167 -6.45 3.88 4.80
N GLY A 168 -5.63 3.31 5.67
CA GLY A 168 -5.64 3.64 7.09
C GLY A 168 -4.94 4.98 7.37
N PHE A 169 -3.61 4.93 7.44
CA PHE A 169 -2.75 6.01 7.92
C PHE A 169 -2.79 7.26 7.03
N ILE A 170 -2.63 7.11 5.71
CA ILE A 170 -2.62 8.25 4.79
C ILE A 170 -4.04 8.79 4.58
N LEU A 171 -4.95 7.95 4.09
CA LEU A 171 -6.30 8.42 3.72
C LEU A 171 -7.09 8.92 4.92
N PHE A 172 -7.32 8.11 5.96
CA PHE A 172 -8.13 8.58 7.09
C PHE A 172 -7.38 9.59 7.96
N GLY A 173 -6.04 9.53 7.99
CA GLY A 173 -5.24 10.54 8.69
C GLY A 173 -5.30 11.92 8.04
N LEU A 174 -5.45 12.00 6.71
CA LEU A 174 -5.51 13.26 5.96
C LEU A 174 -6.94 13.72 5.62
N GLU A 175 -7.95 12.85 5.77
CA GLU A 175 -9.35 13.15 5.42
C GLU A 175 -9.87 14.41 6.12
N ARG A 176 -9.52 14.63 7.39
CA ARG A 176 -9.96 15.82 8.14
C ARG A 176 -9.49 17.12 7.51
N ARG A 177 -8.27 17.14 6.98
CA ARG A 177 -7.62 18.36 6.46
C ARG A 177 -7.92 18.61 4.98
N PHE A 178 -8.03 17.55 4.19
CA PHE A 178 -8.13 17.61 2.73
C PHE A 178 -9.49 17.13 2.19
N GLY A 179 -10.38 16.66 3.07
CA GLY A 179 -11.64 16.02 2.69
C GLY A 179 -11.43 14.62 2.10
N ALA A 180 -12.53 13.88 1.91
CA ALA A 180 -12.49 12.51 1.42
C ALA A 180 -11.83 12.40 0.04
N LEU A 181 -12.27 13.21 -0.94
CA LEU A 181 -11.72 13.15 -2.29
C LEU A 181 -10.23 13.55 -2.31
N GLY A 182 -9.86 14.62 -1.61
CA GLY A 182 -8.46 15.06 -1.52
C GLY A 182 -7.56 13.99 -0.92
N ALA A 183 -7.97 13.36 0.19
CA ALA A 183 -7.22 12.27 0.80
C ALA A 183 -7.13 11.02 -0.10
N ILE A 184 -8.20 10.67 -0.82
CA ILE A 184 -8.19 9.58 -1.82
C ILE A 184 -7.17 9.86 -2.92
N LEU A 185 -7.12 11.09 -3.45
CA LEU A 185 -6.16 11.46 -4.48
C LEU A 185 -4.73 11.45 -3.92
N ILE A 186 -4.51 12.00 -2.72
CA ILE A 186 -3.20 12.05 -2.07
C ILE A 186 -2.63 10.65 -1.84
N GLN A 187 -3.42 9.66 -1.40
CA GLN A 187 -2.91 8.29 -1.25
C GLN A 187 -2.73 7.56 -2.59
N THR A 188 -3.55 7.87 -3.60
CA THR A 188 -3.49 7.23 -4.92
C THR A 188 -2.15 7.53 -5.62
N ILE A 189 -1.65 8.76 -5.47
CA ILE A 189 -0.38 9.20 -6.09
C ILE A 189 0.79 8.28 -5.70
N PRO A 190 1.18 8.18 -4.41
CA PRO A 190 2.29 7.33 -4.01
C PRO A 190 1.97 5.84 -4.20
N SER A 191 0.71 5.41 -4.04
CA SER A 191 0.35 4.00 -4.26
C SER A 191 0.55 3.59 -5.71
N ALA A 192 0.26 4.45 -6.69
CA ALA A 192 0.50 4.16 -8.10
C ALA A 192 2.00 4.27 -8.45
N ILE A 193 2.69 5.30 -7.95
CA ILE A 193 4.12 5.54 -8.25
C ILE A 193 5.00 4.37 -7.80
N VAL A 194 4.71 3.74 -6.65
CA VAL A 194 5.56 2.65 -6.14
C VAL A 194 5.48 1.36 -6.99
N HIS A 195 4.52 1.28 -7.93
CA HIS A 195 4.43 0.20 -8.92
C HIS A 195 5.37 0.41 -10.12
N ILE A 196 6.08 1.53 -10.22
CA ILE A 196 7.10 1.71 -11.27
C ILE A 196 8.10 0.55 -11.20
N GLY A 197 8.32 -0.09 -12.35
CA GLY A 197 9.14 -1.30 -12.49
C GLY A 197 8.35 -2.60 -12.54
N LYS A 198 7.05 -2.59 -12.18
CA LYS A 198 6.10 -3.68 -12.40
C LYS A 198 5.52 -3.62 -13.83
N PRO A 199 4.82 -4.67 -14.30
CA PRO A 199 4.07 -4.62 -15.56
C PRO A 199 3.25 -3.33 -15.72
N ALA A 200 3.26 -2.73 -16.91
CA ALA A 200 2.65 -1.40 -17.11
C ALA A 200 1.15 -1.41 -16.79
N GLY A 201 0.45 -2.50 -17.15
CA GLY A 201 -0.96 -2.70 -16.82
C GLY A 201 -1.25 -2.65 -15.32
N GLU A 202 -0.32 -3.13 -14.49
CA GLU A 202 -0.42 -3.07 -13.03
C GLU A 202 -0.29 -1.63 -12.52
N SER A 203 0.64 -0.84 -13.05
CA SER A 203 0.84 0.56 -12.67
C SER A 203 -0.38 1.44 -12.99
N PHE A 204 -0.96 1.30 -14.19
CA PHE A 204 -2.19 2.02 -14.55
C PHE A 204 -3.41 1.47 -13.80
N GLY A 205 -3.48 0.16 -13.61
CA GLY A 205 -4.49 -0.50 -12.78
C GLY A 205 -4.47 0.00 -11.33
N ALA A 206 -3.28 0.27 -10.78
CA ALA A 206 -3.10 0.78 -9.42
C ALA A 206 -3.69 2.18 -9.21
N ILE A 207 -3.82 3.00 -10.27
CA ILE A 207 -4.55 4.28 -10.18
C ILE A 207 -6.04 4.02 -9.97
N LEU A 208 -6.64 3.16 -10.80
CA LEU A 208 -8.05 2.81 -10.71
C LEU A 208 -8.39 2.11 -9.39
N ALA A 209 -7.56 1.15 -9.00
CA ALA A 209 -7.65 0.47 -7.70
C ALA A 209 -7.45 1.47 -6.54
N GLY A 210 -6.48 2.39 -6.68
CA GLY A 210 -6.25 3.56 -5.83
C GLY A 210 -7.53 4.27 -5.45
N LEU A 211 -8.24 4.76 -6.48
CA LEU A 211 -9.49 5.49 -6.37
C LEU A 211 -10.63 4.64 -5.81
N LEU A 212 -10.81 3.43 -6.35
CA LEU A 212 -11.90 2.52 -5.97
C LEU A 212 -11.79 2.06 -4.52
N PHE A 213 -10.61 1.64 -4.10
CA PHE A 213 -10.35 1.18 -2.74
C PHE A 213 -10.40 2.35 -1.76
N GLY A 214 -9.91 3.53 -2.16
CA GLY A 214 -10.06 4.75 -1.37
C GLY A 214 -11.53 5.11 -1.13
N TYR A 215 -12.35 5.09 -2.20
CA TYR A 215 -13.80 5.29 -2.08
C TYR A 215 -14.43 4.25 -1.15
N LEU A 216 -14.13 2.97 -1.35
CA LEU A 216 -14.70 1.88 -0.55
C LEU A 216 -14.31 2.02 0.93
N ALA A 217 -13.07 2.37 1.22
CA ALA A 217 -12.59 2.65 2.57
C ALA A 217 -13.40 3.78 3.22
N VAL A 218 -13.51 4.94 2.55
CA VAL A 218 -14.28 6.09 3.08
C VAL A 218 -15.75 5.71 3.30
N ARG A 219 -16.38 5.08 2.30
CA ARG A 219 -17.81 4.75 2.33
C ARG A 219 -18.14 3.75 3.43
N THR A 220 -17.26 2.79 3.67
CA THR A 220 -17.48 1.77 4.70
C THR A 220 -16.90 2.15 6.06
N ARG A 221 -15.97 3.11 6.13
CA ARG A 221 -15.12 3.39 7.30
C ARG A 221 -14.25 2.19 7.70
N SER A 222 -13.82 1.38 6.74
CA SER A 222 -13.05 0.16 6.99
C SER A 222 -12.03 -0.13 5.91
N ILE A 223 -10.82 -0.54 6.32
CA ILE A 223 -9.80 -1.02 5.37
C ILE A 223 -10.00 -2.50 4.98
N TYR A 224 -10.86 -3.23 5.69
CA TYR A 224 -10.99 -4.68 5.50
C TYR A 224 -11.60 -5.04 4.13
N TYR A 225 -12.49 -4.21 3.58
CA TYR A 225 -13.10 -4.49 2.27
C TYR A 225 -12.13 -4.24 1.10
N PRO A 226 -11.38 -3.13 1.06
CA PRO A 226 -10.24 -2.99 0.16
C PRO A 226 -9.23 -4.14 0.29
N LEU A 227 -8.85 -4.51 1.52
CA LEU A 227 -7.91 -5.60 1.79
C LEU A 227 -8.37 -6.93 1.19
N LEU A 228 -9.65 -7.29 1.36
CA LEU A 228 -10.20 -8.51 0.78
C LEU A 228 -10.09 -8.49 -0.75
N LEU A 229 -10.44 -7.38 -1.40
CA LEU A 229 -10.33 -7.27 -2.86
C LEU A 229 -8.88 -7.32 -3.34
N HIS A 230 -7.98 -6.66 -2.63
CA HIS A 230 -6.56 -6.63 -2.96
C HIS A 230 -5.96 -8.04 -2.84
N ALA A 231 -6.23 -8.73 -1.72
CA ALA A 231 -5.79 -10.11 -1.51
C ALA A 231 -6.38 -11.06 -2.55
N ILE A 232 -7.68 -10.94 -2.88
CA ILE A 232 -8.30 -11.79 -3.92
C ILE A 232 -7.61 -11.59 -5.27
N LEU A 233 -7.35 -10.34 -5.67
CA LEU A 233 -6.68 -10.05 -6.94
C LEU A 233 -5.25 -10.63 -6.98
N GLY A 234 -4.46 -10.41 -5.92
CA GLY A 234 -3.08 -10.89 -5.83
C GLY A 234 -2.98 -12.41 -5.80
N ILE A 235 -3.68 -13.04 -4.86
CA ILE A 235 -3.66 -14.50 -4.67
C ILE A 235 -4.20 -15.20 -5.93
N ALA A 236 -5.26 -14.66 -6.56
CA ALA A 236 -5.76 -15.22 -7.82
C ALA A 236 -4.73 -15.10 -8.96
N THR A 237 -3.96 -14.01 -8.99
CA THR A 237 -2.89 -13.84 -9.98
C THR A 237 -1.81 -14.91 -9.78
N ASP A 238 -1.34 -15.12 -8.56
CA ASP A 238 -0.32 -16.14 -8.24
C ASP A 238 -0.81 -17.56 -8.56
N ILE A 239 -2.08 -17.87 -8.22
CA ILE A 239 -2.71 -19.15 -8.56
C ILE A 239 -2.81 -19.33 -10.08
N PHE A 240 -3.35 -18.34 -10.81
CA PHE A 240 -3.56 -18.48 -12.25
C PHE A 240 -2.25 -18.52 -13.03
N VAL A 241 -1.21 -17.80 -12.61
CA VAL A 241 0.12 -17.92 -13.21
C VAL A 241 0.67 -19.32 -12.96
N THR A 242 0.62 -19.80 -11.71
CA THR A 242 1.09 -21.15 -11.35
C THR A 242 0.41 -22.22 -12.20
N LEU A 243 -0.91 -22.16 -12.38
CA LEU A 243 -1.67 -23.11 -13.20
C LEU A 243 -1.40 -23.04 -14.70
N ARG A 244 -0.79 -21.95 -15.20
CA ARG A 244 -0.47 -21.78 -16.63
C ARG A 244 0.94 -22.21 -16.97
N VAL A 245 1.87 -22.05 -16.03
CA VAL A 245 3.30 -22.26 -16.25
C VAL A 245 3.73 -23.69 -15.88
N LEU A 246 3.03 -24.32 -14.93
CA LEU A 246 3.15 -25.75 -14.63
C LEU A 246 2.45 -26.60 -15.69
#